data_AF-A0A7S1F3Y3-F1
#
_entry.id   AF-A0A7S1F3Y3-F1
#
_cell.length_a   1.000
_cell.length_b   1.000
_cell.length_c   1.000
_cell.angle_alpha   90.00
_cell.angle_beta   90.00
_cell.angle_gamma   90.00
#
_symmetry.space_group_name_H-M   'P 1'
#
loop_
_entity.id
_entity.type
_entity.pdbx_description
1 polymer ?
#
loop_
_entity_poly.entity_id
_entity_poly.type
_entity_poly.pdbx_seq_one_letter_code
_entity_poly.pdbx_strand_id
1 'polypeptide(L)'
;MHGLTESEEPTDPTSNGESESPSLGLAVLKGEGQSADLQVGDEGSNLTKVFPDKEQAQNGTEVEGDGDEVEAEAEDDDSENLDEEEWEEYYVCPLNVRFTQEKIHPFFYRRGPILNVLPKIRAVSGAEDVLELVPPFAPIHCLRKDDELWSLDNRRLYALQNAAIQWWPVQCCTRVLVSDRLPRRKRKTQIRKFHTQSEGRTVHICARYKQFDTWNWFDNAVELEWCHLSDRIGALLSVFEIVPVLGGLLYRTGLTGLSSRVPLLISFLLTCAMDFTRQKLPVFERRICELHVKAIMDGNARRCVCGRNERQLMSAPQIAAIMSVALVLLLPYVFGIEMDRFRSSLLSCWLGLACVFTVQLVMFLLNTRAVHEEFSGVGQKLSPKHR
;
A
#
# COMPACT_ATOMS: atom_id res chain seq x y z
N MET A 1 -37.08 -37.75 49.75
CA MET A 1 -38.09 -38.81 49.92
C MET A 1 -39.46 -38.16 49.76
N HIS A 2 -40.26 -38.67 48.82
CA HIS A 2 -41.66 -38.34 48.46
C HIS A 2 -41.95 -36.89 48.02
N GLY A 3 -42.49 -36.56 46.84
CA GLY A 3 -43.05 -37.36 45.74
C GLY A 3 -44.50 -36.95 45.45
N LEU A 4 -44.77 -36.52 44.19
CA LEU A 4 -46.05 -36.59 43.45
C LEU A 4 -47.17 -35.64 43.94
N THR A 5 -48.11 -35.07 43.16
CA THR A 5 -48.61 -35.10 41.77
C THR A 5 -49.73 -34.02 41.73
N GLU A 6 -50.08 -33.31 40.65
CA GLU A 6 -51.08 -33.59 39.57
C GLU A 6 -51.49 -32.16 39.09
N SER A 7 -51.22 -31.74 37.85
CA SER A 7 -52.06 -31.79 36.63
C SER A 7 -53.39 -31.03 36.68
N GLU A 8 -53.53 -30.01 35.82
CA GLU A 8 -54.77 -29.69 35.07
C GLU A 8 -54.45 -28.72 33.90
N GLU A 9 -54.66 -29.21 32.67
CA GLU A 9 -54.94 -28.48 31.42
C GLU A 9 -56.46 -28.14 31.40
N PRO A 10 -57.08 -27.48 30.38
CA PRO A 10 -56.58 -26.92 29.11
C PRO A 10 -57.12 -25.49 28.79
N THR A 11 -56.70 -24.87 27.67
CA THR A 11 -57.56 -24.26 26.62
C THR A 11 -56.77 -23.34 25.66
N ASP A 12 -56.81 -23.70 24.37
CA ASP A 12 -56.55 -22.86 23.19
C ASP A 12 -57.86 -22.09 22.83
N PRO A 13 -57.88 -20.94 22.10
CA PRO A 13 -57.49 -20.94 20.67
C PRO A 13 -57.02 -19.61 20.00
N THR A 14 -56.37 -19.76 18.84
CA THR A 14 -56.39 -18.89 17.62
C THR A 14 -56.07 -17.38 17.70
N SER A 15 -55.06 -16.94 16.95
CA SER A 15 -55.25 -16.13 15.71
C SER A 15 -53.94 -15.65 15.04
N ASN A 16 -53.86 -15.89 13.73
CA ASN A 16 -53.32 -15.14 12.60
C ASN A 16 -52.37 -13.93 12.77
N GLY A 17 -51.47 -13.80 11.79
CA GLY A 17 -50.93 -12.52 11.31
C GLY A 17 -49.41 -12.51 11.19
N GLU A 18 -48.87 -13.09 10.12
CA GLU A 18 -48.29 -12.37 8.97
C GLU A 18 -46.78 -12.16 9.09
N SER A 19 -46.09 -12.64 8.06
CA SER A 19 -44.64 -12.63 7.89
C SER A 19 -44.33 -11.71 6.73
N GLU A 20 -43.58 -10.65 6.99
CA GLU A 20 -42.98 -9.82 5.94
C GLU A 20 -41.48 -10.09 5.88
N SER A 21 -41.05 -10.50 4.70
CA SER A 21 -39.66 -10.66 4.30
C SER A 21 -39.31 -9.55 3.29
N PRO A 22 -38.13 -8.89 3.38
CA PRO A 22 -37.77 -7.85 2.42
C PRO A 22 -37.19 -8.47 1.14
N SER A 23 -37.85 -8.16 0.03
CA SER A 23 -37.43 -8.51 -1.34
C SER A 23 -36.37 -7.53 -1.85
N LEU A 24 -35.26 -8.10 -2.35
CA LEU A 24 -34.22 -7.38 -3.09
C LEU A 24 -34.60 -7.30 -4.57
N GLY A 25 -34.82 -6.08 -5.06
CA GLY A 25 -35.08 -5.77 -6.45
C GLY A 25 -33.82 -5.86 -7.31
N LEU A 26 -33.79 -6.85 -8.20
CA LEU A 26 -32.82 -7.06 -9.25
C LEU A 26 -33.29 -6.33 -10.52
N ALA A 27 -32.59 -5.26 -10.93
CA ALA A 27 -32.87 -4.57 -12.18
C ALA A 27 -32.05 -5.19 -13.33
N VAL A 28 -32.77 -5.78 -14.28
CA VAL A 28 -32.29 -6.31 -15.56
C VAL A 28 -32.16 -5.15 -16.55
N LEU A 29 -31.00 -5.04 -17.22
CA LEU A 29 -30.88 -4.30 -18.48
C LEU A 29 -30.33 -5.22 -19.57
N LYS A 30 -31.14 -5.30 -20.63
CA LYS A 30 -30.98 -6.07 -21.85
C LYS A 30 -30.29 -5.20 -22.90
N GLY A 31 -29.33 -5.78 -23.62
CA GLY A 31 -28.72 -5.15 -24.79
C GLY A 31 -28.00 -6.20 -25.65
N GLU A 32 -28.65 -6.60 -26.75
CA GLU A 32 -28.06 -7.26 -27.92
C GLU A 32 -26.91 -6.36 -28.45
N GLY A 33 -25.77 -6.81 -28.98
CA GLY A 33 -25.42 -8.01 -29.72
C GLY A 33 -24.89 -7.55 -31.09
N GLN A 34 -23.58 -7.56 -31.31
CA GLN A 34 -22.96 -7.66 -32.65
C GLN A 34 -21.44 -7.93 -32.53
N SER A 35 -21.00 -9.01 -33.19
CA SER A 35 -19.61 -9.39 -33.43
C SER A 35 -19.08 -8.73 -34.71
N ALA A 36 -17.79 -8.35 -34.72
CA ALA A 36 -16.81 -8.82 -35.72
C ALA A 36 -15.43 -8.18 -35.50
N ASP A 37 -14.42 -9.05 -35.62
CA ASP A 37 -13.07 -8.89 -36.16
C ASP A 37 -11.94 -8.12 -35.45
N LEU A 38 -10.84 -8.87 -35.40
CA LEU A 38 -9.46 -8.49 -35.09
C LEU A 38 -9.00 -7.26 -35.89
N GLN A 39 -8.23 -6.39 -35.24
CA GLN A 39 -6.87 -6.06 -35.68
C GLN A 39 -6.02 -5.40 -34.58
N VAL A 40 -4.74 -5.73 -34.65
CA VAL A 40 -3.60 -5.23 -33.88
C VAL A 40 -3.41 -3.74 -34.15
N GLY A 41 -3.14 -2.96 -33.11
CA GLY A 41 -2.81 -1.53 -33.24
C GLY A 41 -2.29 -0.96 -31.93
N ASP A 42 -1.05 -0.52 -31.99
CA ASP A 42 -0.29 0.24 -31.01
C ASP A 42 -0.89 1.65 -30.79
N GLU A 43 -0.32 2.36 -29.82
CA GLU A 43 -0.44 3.80 -29.52
C GLU A 43 -1.33 4.23 -28.34
N GLY A 44 -0.63 4.90 -27.41
CA GLY A 44 -1.21 5.55 -26.25
C GLY A 44 -1.93 6.85 -26.56
N SER A 45 -2.82 7.24 -25.65
CA SER A 45 -3.41 8.57 -25.59
C SER A 45 -3.81 8.86 -24.13
N ASN A 46 -3.16 9.84 -23.51
CA ASN A 46 -3.62 11.23 -23.39
C ASN A 46 -4.96 11.38 -22.66
N LEU A 47 -4.88 11.49 -21.32
CA LEU A 47 -5.96 12.01 -20.49
C LEU A 47 -5.72 13.50 -20.21
N THR A 48 -6.02 14.34 -21.19
CA THR A 48 -5.99 15.80 -21.07
C THR A 48 -7.32 16.27 -20.48
N LYS A 49 -7.37 16.60 -19.19
CA LYS A 49 -8.47 17.38 -18.63
C LYS A 49 -8.22 18.86 -18.91
N VAL A 50 -8.97 19.38 -19.88
CA VAL A 50 -9.08 20.78 -20.26
C VAL A 50 -9.75 21.56 -19.10
N PHE A 51 -9.07 22.58 -18.59
CA PHE A 51 -9.66 23.62 -17.75
C PHE A 51 -9.82 24.89 -18.59
N PRO A 52 -10.93 25.65 -18.47
CA PRO A 52 -11.13 26.84 -19.28
C PRO A 52 -10.38 28.05 -18.71
N ASP A 53 -9.71 28.76 -19.62
CA ASP A 53 -9.13 30.09 -19.39
C ASP A 53 -10.24 31.13 -19.18
N LYS A 54 -10.02 32.03 -18.21
CA LYS A 54 -10.68 33.34 -18.17
C LYS A 54 -9.65 34.42 -17.88
N GLU A 55 -9.28 35.12 -18.94
CA GLU A 55 -8.90 36.52 -18.91
C GLU A 55 -10.08 37.35 -18.40
N GLN A 56 -9.84 38.27 -17.47
CA GLN A 56 -10.52 39.56 -17.46
C GLN A 56 -9.67 40.57 -16.68
N ALA A 57 -9.55 41.74 -17.31
CA ALA A 57 -8.70 42.85 -16.95
C ALA A 57 -9.42 43.85 -16.02
N GLN A 58 -8.59 44.70 -15.38
CA GLN A 58 -8.85 46.07 -14.93
C GLN A 58 -9.92 46.31 -13.85
N ASN A 59 -9.47 46.81 -12.69
CA ASN A 59 -9.73 48.22 -12.36
C ASN A 59 -8.77 48.71 -11.26
N GLY A 60 -8.24 49.91 -11.45
CA GLY A 60 -7.45 50.63 -10.46
C GLY A 60 -8.34 51.45 -9.54
N THR A 61 -7.89 51.60 -8.30
CA THR A 61 -8.34 52.66 -7.39
C THR A 61 -7.13 53.11 -6.59
N GLU A 62 -6.71 54.35 -6.84
CA GLU A 62 -5.78 55.12 -6.03
C GLU A 62 -6.49 55.58 -4.76
N VAL A 63 -5.82 55.45 -3.60
CA VAL A 63 -6.15 56.19 -2.38
C VAL A 63 -4.84 56.64 -1.75
N GLU A 64 -4.71 57.96 -1.61
CA GLU A 64 -3.64 58.70 -0.94
C GLU A 64 -3.82 58.74 0.60
N GLY A 65 -2.71 59.03 1.29
CA GLY A 65 -2.63 59.51 2.69
C GLY A 65 -2.47 58.39 3.73
N ASP A 66 -1.65 58.47 4.76
CA ASP A 66 -0.88 59.55 5.41
C ASP A 66 0.08 58.80 6.37
N GLY A 67 1.39 59.10 6.40
CA GLY A 67 1.99 59.75 7.57
C GLY A 67 2.05 58.87 8.82
N ASP A 68 3.16 58.17 9.07
CA ASP A 68 4.01 58.44 10.24
C ASP A 68 5.17 57.45 10.43
N GLU A 69 6.26 58.03 10.95
CA GLU A 69 7.30 57.46 11.82
C GLU A 69 8.36 56.50 11.26
N VAL A 70 9.52 57.14 11.10
CA VAL A 70 10.88 56.66 10.88
C VAL A 70 11.33 55.79 12.06
N GLU A 71 11.50 54.49 11.85
CA GLU A 71 12.43 53.70 12.68
C GLU A 71 13.72 53.49 11.90
N ALA A 72 14.76 54.21 12.35
CA ALA A 72 16.13 54.00 11.93
C ALA A 72 16.60 52.64 12.47
N GLU A 73 16.53 51.61 11.63
CA GLU A 73 17.25 50.36 11.93
C GLU A 73 18.75 50.62 11.83
N ALA A 74 19.41 50.44 12.97
CA ALA A 74 20.85 50.55 13.12
C ALA A 74 21.57 49.63 12.13
N GLU A 75 22.53 50.20 11.43
CA GLU A 75 23.55 49.49 10.67
C GLU A 75 24.45 48.72 11.65
N ASP A 76 24.12 47.46 11.92
CA ASP A 76 25.07 46.49 12.48
C ASP A 76 25.92 45.93 11.34
N ASP A 77 26.95 46.69 10.98
CA ASP A 77 28.12 46.21 10.25
C ASP A 77 29.16 45.71 11.26
N ASP A 78 29.13 44.40 11.55
CA ASP A 78 30.30 43.68 12.06
C ASP A 78 30.45 42.35 11.30
N SER A 79 31.28 42.49 10.28
CA SER A 79 31.84 41.53 9.35
C SER A 79 32.35 40.19 9.93
N GLU A 80 32.21 39.15 9.09
CA GLU A 80 33.27 38.15 8.83
C GLU A 80 33.57 37.06 9.88
N ASN A 81 32.57 36.21 10.16
CA ASN A 81 32.69 34.74 10.17
C ASN A 81 31.30 34.11 10.29
N LEU A 82 30.44 34.45 9.33
CA LEU A 82 29.11 33.84 9.24
C LEU A 82 29.30 32.43 8.70
N ASP A 83 29.50 31.47 9.62
CA ASP A 83 29.48 30.03 9.44
C ASP A 83 28.96 29.68 8.03
N GLU A 84 29.87 29.41 7.07
CA GLU A 84 29.48 28.81 5.81
C GLU A 84 28.70 27.56 6.20
N GLU A 85 27.38 27.59 5.98
CA GLU A 85 26.50 26.52 6.41
C GLU A 85 26.99 25.25 5.72
N GLU A 86 27.64 24.37 6.49
CA GLU A 86 28.24 23.15 5.98
C GLU A 86 27.11 22.21 5.59
N TRP A 87 26.80 22.24 4.29
CA TRP A 87 25.88 21.34 3.62
C TRP A 87 26.70 20.24 2.97
N GLU A 88 26.52 19.03 3.46
CA GLU A 88 27.19 17.86 2.92
C GLU A 88 26.30 17.19 1.86
N GLU A 89 26.89 16.77 0.73
CA GLU A 89 26.17 16.02 -0.29
C GLU A 89 26.06 14.53 0.08
N TYR A 90 24.83 14.01 0.10
CA TYR A 90 24.54 12.59 0.32
C TYR A 90 23.66 12.03 -0.80
N TYR A 91 23.78 10.73 -1.04
CA TYR A 91 22.80 9.95 -1.81
C TYR A 91 21.91 9.19 -0.84
N VAL A 92 20.60 9.46 -0.91
CA VAL A 92 19.63 8.86 0.03
C VAL A 92 18.41 8.36 -0.72
N CYS A 93 17.74 7.35 -0.17
CA CYS A 93 16.43 6.95 -0.68
C CYS A 93 15.39 8.03 -0.35
N PRO A 94 14.67 8.61 -1.33
CA PRO A 94 13.69 9.66 -1.07
C PRO A 94 12.52 9.18 -0.21
N LEU A 95 12.23 7.88 -0.20
CA LEU A 95 11.19 7.28 0.65
C LEU A 95 11.59 7.28 2.15
N ASN A 96 12.90 7.34 2.46
CA ASN A 96 13.39 7.44 3.84
C ASN A 96 13.41 8.88 4.38
N VAL A 97 13.16 9.88 3.53
CA VAL A 97 13.15 11.29 3.92
C VAL A 97 11.75 11.71 4.37
N ARG A 98 11.67 12.35 5.54
CA ARG A 98 10.44 12.82 6.17
C ARG A 98 10.07 14.22 5.73
N PHE A 99 8.78 14.50 5.67
CA PHE A 99 8.25 15.85 5.49
C PHE A 99 8.41 16.65 6.78
N THR A 100 8.86 17.90 6.68
CA THR A 100 8.79 18.82 7.82
C THR A 100 7.41 19.42 8.01
N GLN A 101 6.60 19.53 6.95
CA GLN A 101 5.28 20.17 6.97
C GLN A 101 4.16 19.15 6.80
N GLU A 102 3.07 19.34 7.55
CA GLU A 102 1.82 18.56 7.41
C GLU A 102 1.06 18.89 6.11
N LYS A 103 1.21 20.11 5.58
CA LYS A 103 0.48 20.58 4.39
C LYS A 103 1.44 21.16 3.36
N ILE A 104 1.25 20.78 2.09
CA ILE A 104 1.97 21.37 0.95
C ILE A 104 1.02 21.90 -0.11
N HIS A 105 1.48 22.91 -0.84
CA HIS A 105 0.74 23.45 -1.97
C HIS A 105 0.96 22.58 -3.22
N PRO A 106 -0.09 22.26 -4.02
CA PRO A 106 0.00 21.38 -5.20
C PRO A 106 0.83 21.94 -6.37
N PHE A 107 1.35 23.16 -6.25
CA PHE A 107 2.06 23.87 -7.31
C PHE A 107 3.45 24.30 -6.84
N PHE A 108 4.42 24.20 -7.75
CA PHE A 108 5.68 24.93 -7.64
C PHE A 108 5.46 26.41 -7.99
N TYR A 109 6.16 27.28 -7.27
CA TYR A 109 6.11 28.72 -7.55
C TYR A 109 6.57 28.99 -9.00
N ARG A 110 5.70 29.63 -9.80
CA ARG A 110 5.90 29.96 -11.23
C ARG A 110 6.07 28.77 -12.20
N ARG A 111 6.16 27.52 -11.72
CA ARG A 111 6.39 26.33 -12.56
C ARG A 111 5.15 25.44 -12.75
N GLY A 112 4.02 25.82 -12.15
CA GLY A 112 2.76 25.08 -12.29
C GLY A 112 2.66 23.86 -11.35
N PRO A 113 1.75 22.92 -11.64
CA PRO A 113 1.51 21.73 -10.81
C PRO A 113 2.78 20.91 -10.57
N ILE A 114 2.91 20.33 -9.37
CA ILE A 114 4.06 19.49 -9.03
C ILE A 114 4.13 18.25 -9.93
N LEU A 115 2.99 17.65 -10.26
CA LEU A 115 2.91 16.45 -11.10
C LEU A 115 3.50 16.64 -12.50
N ASN A 116 3.49 17.87 -13.04
CA ASN A 116 4.08 18.19 -14.34
C ASN A 116 5.62 18.05 -14.36
N VAL A 117 6.24 17.90 -13.18
CA VAL A 117 7.68 17.68 -13.04
C VAL A 117 8.03 16.20 -13.07
N LEU A 118 7.10 15.28 -12.76
CA LEU A 118 7.41 13.84 -12.68
C LEU A 118 8.00 13.28 -13.97
N PRO A 119 7.46 13.54 -15.18
CA PRO A 119 8.04 13.02 -16.42
C PRO A 119 9.44 13.59 -16.75
N LYS A 120 9.85 14.64 -16.05
CA LYS A 120 11.14 15.31 -16.23
C LYS A 120 12.21 14.79 -15.25
N ILE A 121 11.83 13.99 -14.26
CA ILE A 121 12.77 13.33 -13.35
C ILE A 121 13.31 12.10 -14.08
N ARG A 122 14.61 12.10 -14.38
CA ARG A 122 15.25 10.99 -15.09
C ARG A 122 15.71 9.93 -14.09
N ALA A 123 15.45 8.66 -14.39
CA ALA A 123 16.06 7.54 -13.68
C ALA A 123 17.31 7.09 -14.45
N VAL A 124 18.45 7.11 -13.79
CA VAL A 124 19.74 6.67 -14.33
C VAL A 124 20.17 5.43 -13.56
N SER A 125 20.71 4.42 -14.25
CA SER A 125 21.27 3.24 -13.58
C SER A 125 22.45 3.65 -12.70
N GLY A 126 22.31 3.47 -11.39
CA GLY A 126 23.35 3.71 -10.40
C GLY A 126 24.18 2.45 -10.12
N ALA A 127 24.88 2.46 -8.99
CA ALA A 127 25.59 1.30 -8.48
C ALA A 127 24.62 0.27 -7.86
N GLU A 128 24.98 -1.02 -7.89
CA GLU A 128 24.34 -2.09 -7.11
C GLU A 128 22.82 -2.22 -7.29
N ASP A 129 22.31 -2.18 -8.53
CA ASP A 129 20.88 -2.28 -8.86
C ASP A 129 19.98 -1.16 -8.26
N VAL A 130 20.57 -0.06 -7.79
CA VAL A 130 19.85 1.14 -7.33
C VAL A 130 19.74 2.16 -8.48
N LEU A 131 18.56 2.77 -8.65
CA LEU A 131 18.34 3.83 -9.64
C LEU A 131 18.58 5.21 -9.04
N GLU A 132 19.41 6.03 -9.69
CA GLU A 132 19.56 7.44 -9.33
C GLU A 132 18.47 8.27 -9.99
N LEU A 133 17.68 8.98 -9.18
CA LEU A 133 16.68 9.95 -9.63
C LEU A 133 17.33 11.33 -9.77
N VAL A 134 17.40 11.81 -11.01
CA VAL A 134 17.98 13.11 -11.37
C VAL A 134 16.84 14.10 -11.69
N PRO A 135 16.44 14.96 -10.74
CA PRO A 135 15.35 15.91 -10.95
C PRO A 135 15.76 17.16 -11.75
N PRO A 136 14.81 17.88 -12.36
CA PRO A 136 15.04 19.16 -13.06
C PRO A 136 15.08 20.37 -12.11
N PHE A 137 15.51 20.14 -10.87
CA PHE A 137 15.65 21.15 -9.83
C PHE A 137 16.89 20.83 -8.97
N ALA A 138 17.40 21.85 -8.28
CA ALA A 138 18.55 21.68 -7.40
C ALA A 138 18.26 20.65 -6.27
N PRO A 139 19.29 19.95 -5.77
CA PRO A 139 19.16 19.02 -4.64
C PRO A 139 18.33 19.60 -3.50
N ILE A 140 17.55 18.74 -2.83
CA ILE A 140 16.73 19.15 -1.70
C ILE A 140 17.59 19.29 -0.43
N HIS A 141 17.23 20.26 0.41
CA HIS A 141 17.88 20.44 1.70
C HIS A 141 17.19 19.59 2.77
N CYS A 142 17.98 18.85 3.53
CA CYS A 142 17.55 17.96 4.59
C CYS A 142 18.24 18.33 5.91
N LEU A 143 17.47 18.37 6.98
CA LEU A 143 17.99 18.45 8.34
C LEU A 143 18.12 17.04 8.91
N ARG A 144 19.28 16.68 9.44
CA ARG A 144 19.46 15.44 10.20
C ARG A 144 18.98 15.68 11.64
N LYS A 145 18.09 14.82 12.13
CA LYS A 145 17.58 14.87 13.50
C LYS A 145 17.32 13.44 13.98
N ASP A 146 17.96 13.03 15.08
CA ASP A 146 17.74 11.73 15.73
C ASP A 146 17.85 10.55 14.73
N ASP A 147 18.91 10.53 13.91
CA ASP A 147 19.16 9.58 12.82
C ASP A 147 18.19 9.61 11.63
N GLU A 148 17.25 10.55 11.62
CA GLU A 148 16.27 10.72 10.56
C GLU A 148 16.57 11.96 9.71
N LEU A 149 16.20 11.88 8.43
CA LEU A 149 16.34 13.00 7.50
C LEU A 149 15.00 13.69 7.28
N TRP A 150 14.98 14.99 7.55
CA TRP A 150 13.78 15.84 7.45
C TRP A 150 13.95 16.87 6.34
N SER A 151 13.13 16.81 5.30
CA SER A 151 13.22 17.72 4.15
C SER A 151 12.71 19.13 4.49
N LEU A 152 13.52 20.14 4.19
CA LEU A 152 13.11 21.56 4.23
C LEU A 152 12.37 22.00 2.95
N ASP A 153 12.43 21.17 1.90
CA ASP A 153 11.90 21.39 0.55
C ASP A 153 10.75 20.41 0.22
N ASN A 154 9.71 20.35 1.08
CA ASN A 154 8.66 19.32 1.03
C ASN A 154 7.96 19.12 -0.32
N ARG A 155 7.76 20.18 -1.11
CA ARG A 155 7.18 20.05 -2.47
C ARG A 155 8.08 19.27 -3.43
N ARG A 156 9.40 19.46 -3.31
CA ARG A 156 10.39 18.72 -4.11
C ARG A 156 10.51 17.28 -3.62
N LEU A 157 10.49 17.06 -2.30
CA LEU A 157 10.43 15.72 -1.73
C LEU A 157 9.19 14.95 -2.21
N TYR A 158 8.01 15.57 -2.20
CA TYR A 158 6.78 14.95 -2.71
C TYR A 158 6.91 14.51 -4.17
N ALA A 159 7.54 15.34 -5.02
CA ALA A 159 7.82 14.97 -6.41
C ALA A 159 8.80 13.78 -6.51
N LEU A 160 9.87 13.77 -5.70
CA LEU A 160 10.86 12.70 -5.67
C LEU A 160 10.28 11.37 -5.17
N GLN A 161 9.44 11.41 -4.12
CA GLN A 161 8.76 10.21 -3.62
C GLN A 161 7.78 9.66 -4.65
N ASN A 162 7.01 10.50 -5.34
CA ASN A 162 6.14 10.05 -6.44
C ASN A 162 6.95 9.40 -7.57
N ALA A 163 8.07 10.01 -7.96
CA ALA A 163 8.95 9.43 -8.97
C ALA A 163 9.54 8.09 -8.51
N ALA A 164 9.97 7.96 -7.25
CA ALA A 164 10.46 6.71 -6.69
C ALA A 164 9.39 5.61 -6.69
N ILE A 165 8.13 5.95 -6.35
CA ILE A 165 7.01 5.01 -6.38
C ILE A 165 6.71 4.51 -7.81
N GLN A 166 6.94 5.30 -8.86
CA GLN A 166 6.81 4.83 -10.26
C GLN A 166 7.80 3.71 -10.62
N TRP A 167 8.93 3.64 -9.91
CA TRP A 167 9.96 2.62 -10.11
C TRP A 167 9.89 1.50 -9.07
N TRP A 168 8.91 1.53 -8.15
CA TRP A 168 8.72 0.48 -7.16
C TRP A 168 8.56 -0.90 -7.84
N PRO A 169 9.19 -1.98 -7.32
CA PRO A 169 9.95 -2.12 -6.08
C PRO A 169 11.46 -1.85 -6.19
N VAL A 170 11.93 -1.27 -7.31
CA VAL A 170 13.35 -0.97 -7.50
C VAL A 170 13.76 0.16 -6.55
N GLN A 171 14.84 -0.06 -5.80
CA GLN A 171 15.35 0.96 -4.89
C GLN A 171 15.87 2.15 -5.69
N CYS A 172 15.48 3.34 -5.23
CA CYS A 172 15.87 4.60 -5.85
C CYS A 172 16.67 5.44 -4.85
N CYS A 173 17.66 6.18 -5.33
CA CYS A 173 18.38 7.18 -4.57
C CYS A 173 18.30 8.55 -5.25
N THR A 174 18.46 9.62 -4.49
CA THR A 174 18.55 10.98 -5.01
C THR A 174 19.63 11.72 -4.24
N ARG A 175 20.29 12.65 -4.92
CA ARG A 175 21.23 13.56 -4.28
C ARG A 175 20.50 14.58 -3.40
N VAL A 176 20.97 14.74 -2.17
CA VAL A 176 20.44 15.68 -1.17
C VAL A 176 21.57 16.44 -0.49
N LEU A 177 21.25 17.63 0.01
CA LEU A 177 22.14 18.42 0.85
C LEU A 177 21.71 18.25 2.30
N VAL A 178 22.59 17.73 3.15
CA VAL A 178 22.29 17.44 4.56
C VAL A 178 23.07 18.40 5.45
N SER A 179 22.42 18.90 6.48
CA SER A 179 23.07 19.60 7.58
C SER A 179 22.51 19.12 8.91
N ASP A 180 23.33 19.10 9.95
CA ASP A 180 22.90 18.76 11.31
C ASP A 180 22.27 19.96 12.03
N ARG A 181 22.41 21.17 11.47
CA ARG A 181 21.93 22.41 12.09
C ARG A 181 21.09 23.22 11.12
N LEU A 182 20.03 23.84 11.65
CA LEU A 182 19.24 24.78 10.85
C LEU A 182 20.02 26.07 10.59
N PRO A 183 19.92 26.62 9.37
CA PRO A 183 20.47 27.92 8.99
C PRO A 183 20.22 29.00 10.03
N ARG A 184 21.26 29.65 10.58
CA ARG A 184 21.09 30.61 11.70
C ARG A 184 20.12 31.73 11.32
N ARG A 185 20.27 32.29 10.12
CA ARG A 185 19.43 33.38 9.59
C ARG A 185 17.97 33.00 9.36
N LYS A 186 17.70 31.72 9.04
CA LYS A 186 16.33 31.23 8.74
C LYS A 186 15.76 30.31 9.82
N ARG A 187 16.48 30.14 10.94
CA ARG A 187 16.16 29.18 12.01
C ARG A 187 14.72 29.31 12.49
N LYS A 188 14.29 30.52 12.84
CA LYS A 188 12.93 30.80 13.34
C LYS A 188 11.86 30.36 12.35
N THR A 189 12.05 30.67 11.06
CA THR A 189 11.10 30.32 10.00
C THR A 189 11.10 28.81 9.72
N GLN A 190 12.26 28.15 9.75
CA GLN A 190 12.36 26.70 9.51
C GLN A 190 11.81 25.90 10.69
N ILE A 191 12.06 26.29 11.94
CA ILE A 191 11.49 25.64 13.13
C ILE A 191 9.96 25.65 13.06
N ARG A 192 9.35 26.77 12.66
CA ARG A 192 7.89 26.87 12.49
C ARG A 192 7.34 25.89 11.45
N LYS A 193 8.17 25.38 10.55
CA LYS A 193 7.72 24.37 9.57
C LYS A 193 7.51 23.01 10.22
N PHE A 194 8.23 22.67 11.29
CA PHE A 194 8.15 21.38 12.01
C PHE A 194 6.83 21.25 12.77
N HIS A 195 5.75 21.12 12.02
CA HIS A 195 4.42 20.86 12.52
C HIS A 195 3.87 19.67 11.72
N THR A 196 4.20 18.46 12.18
CA THR A 196 3.70 17.21 11.60
C THR A 196 3.13 16.34 12.72
N GLN A 197 1.92 15.82 12.52
CA GLN A 197 1.32 14.84 13.43
C GLN A 197 1.71 13.40 13.09
N SER A 198 2.12 13.16 11.84
CA SER A 198 2.44 11.85 11.26
C SER A 198 3.94 11.52 11.27
N GLU A 199 4.73 12.16 12.13
CA GLU A 199 6.20 12.11 12.09
C GLU A 199 6.79 12.38 10.68
N GLY A 200 6.12 13.21 9.89
CA GLY A 200 6.55 13.54 8.53
C GLY A 200 6.40 12.41 7.51
N ARG A 201 5.63 11.35 7.79
CA ARG A 201 5.36 10.26 6.82
C ARG A 201 4.22 10.57 5.87
N THR A 202 3.28 11.40 6.33
CA THR A 202 2.09 11.78 5.57
C THR A 202 2.05 13.27 5.34
N VAL A 203 1.63 13.70 4.15
CA VAL A 203 1.44 15.11 3.80
C VAL A 203 0.10 15.33 3.10
N HIS A 204 -0.60 16.40 3.47
CA HIS A 204 -1.84 16.80 2.82
C HIS A 204 -1.58 17.84 1.72
N ILE A 205 -2.12 17.60 0.53
CA ILE A 205 -1.98 18.49 -0.61
C ILE A 205 -3.18 19.44 -0.62
N CYS A 206 -2.93 20.71 -0.27
CA CYS A 206 -4.00 21.69 -0.04
C CYS A 206 -3.73 23.02 -0.75
N ALA A 207 -4.77 23.64 -1.30
CA ALA A 207 -4.73 25.03 -1.78
C ALA A 207 -6.01 25.77 -1.37
N ARG A 208 -5.88 27.02 -0.90
CA ARG A 208 -7.01 27.90 -0.51
C ARG A 208 -8.15 27.16 0.22
N TYR A 209 -7.80 26.45 1.30
CA TYR A 209 -8.73 25.68 2.15
C TYR A 209 -9.37 24.43 1.53
N LYS A 210 -9.07 24.10 0.28
CA LYS A 210 -9.46 22.84 -0.34
C LYS A 210 -8.35 21.81 -0.20
N GLN A 211 -8.66 20.68 0.44
CA GLN A 211 -7.81 19.49 0.41
C GLN A 211 -8.07 18.74 -0.89
N PHE A 212 -7.01 18.46 -1.62
CA PHE A 212 -7.08 17.73 -2.89
C PHE A 212 -6.78 16.25 -2.66
N ASP A 213 -5.76 15.97 -1.86
CA ASP A 213 -5.22 14.63 -1.71
C ASP A 213 -4.41 14.50 -0.41
N THR A 214 -4.19 13.27 0.03
CA THR A 214 -3.33 12.91 1.16
C THR A 214 -2.30 11.89 0.68
N TRP A 215 -1.03 12.24 0.79
CA TRP A 215 0.07 11.42 0.34
C TRP A 215 0.76 10.71 1.49
N ASN A 216 0.84 9.38 1.40
CA ASN A 216 1.72 8.52 2.18
C ASN A 216 2.35 7.52 1.21
N TRP A 217 3.67 7.59 1.02
CA TRP A 217 4.35 6.71 0.07
C TRP A 217 4.24 5.24 0.47
N PHE A 218 4.18 4.93 1.77
CA PHE A 218 4.11 3.56 2.26
C PHE A 218 2.77 2.91 1.90
N ASP A 219 1.66 3.63 2.12
CA ASP A 219 0.33 3.15 1.73
C ASP A 219 0.24 2.95 0.21
N ASN A 220 0.83 3.85 -0.58
CA ASN A 220 0.87 3.71 -2.05
C ASN A 220 1.68 2.47 -2.48
N ALA A 221 2.83 2.21 -1.86
CA ALA A 221 3.62 1.01 -2.12
C ALA A 221 2.86 -0.28 -1.73
N VAL A 222 2.14 -0.25 -0.59
CA VAL A 222 1.29 -1.37 -0.16
C VAL A 222 0.16 -1.62 -1.14
N GLU A 223 -0.46 -0.59 -1.70
CA GLU A 223 -1.51 -0.72 -2.72
C GLU A 223 -1.00 -1.33 -4.04
N LEU A 224 0.20 -0.95 -4.49
CA LEU A 224 0.82 -1.56 -5.67
C LEU A 224 1.12 -3.06 -5.43
N GLU A 225 1.72 -3.38 -4.29
CA GLU A 225 2.03 -4.77 -3.93
C GLU A 225 0.78 -5.60 -3.66
N TRP A 226 -0.28 -4.97 -3.14
CA TRP A 226 -1.58 -5.58 -2.95
C TRP A 226 -2.12 -6.14 -4.26
N CYS A 227 -2.18 -5.32 -5.31
CA CYS A 227 -2.68 -5.76 -6.61
C CYS A 227 -1.90 -6.97 -7.12
N HIS A 228 -0.57 -6.93 -7.04
CA HIS A 228 0.28 -8.04 -7.48
C HIS A 228 0.13 -9.30 -6.63
N LEU A 229 -0.03 -9.18 -5.31
CA LEU A 229 -0.25 -10.33 -4.43
C LEU A 229 -1.62 -10.96 -4.71
N SER A 230 -2.65 -10.13 -4.83
CA SER A 230 -4.03 -10.55 -5.09
C SER A 230 -4.13 -11.27 -6.45
N ASP A 231 -3.46 -10.78 -7.49
CA ASP A 231 -3.38 -11.45 -8.80
C ASP A 231 -2.74 -12.84 -8.69
N ARG A 232 -1.65 -12.97 -7.93
CA ARG A 232 -0.93 -14.25 -7.74
C ARG A 232 -1.77 -15.25 -6.96
N ILE A 233 -2.39 -14.81 -5.87
CA ILE A 233 -3.26 -15.66 -5.07
C ILE A 233 -4.51 -16.04 -5.87
N GLY A 234 -5.10 -15.10 -6.59
CA GLY A 234 -6.22 -15.35 -7.51
C GLY A 234 -5.87 -16.41 -8.54
N ALA A 235 -4.74 -16.29 -9.23
CA ALA A 235 -4.27 -17.29 -10.19
C ALA A 235 -4.07 -18.67 -9.54
N LEU A 236 -3.48 -18.72 -8.34
CA LEU A 236 -3.33 -19.96 -7.57
C LEU A 236 -4.70 -20.58 -7.27
N LEU A 237 -5.64 -19.82 -6.72
CA LEU A 237 -6.98 -20.30 -6.39
C LEU A 237 -7.72 -20.80 -7.63
N SER A 238 -7.62 -20.11 -8.76
CA SER A 238 -8.23 -20.53 -10.03
C SER A 238 -7.68 -21.86 -10.55
N VAL A 239 -6.38 -22.13 -10.40
CA VAL A 239 -5.83 -23.46 -10.74
C VAL A 239 -6.49 -24.54 -9.89
N PHE A 240 -6.62 -24.30 -8.58
CA PHE A 240 -7.22 -25.26 -7.65
C PHE A 240 -8.73 -25.42 -7.79
N GLU A 241 -9.44 -24.48 -8.42
CA GLU A 241 -10.86 -24.61 -8.78
C GLU A 241 -11.11 -25.51 -9.99
N ILE A 242 -10.17 -25.53 -10.94
CA ILE A 242 -10.30 -26.33 -12.15
C ILE A 242 -9.98 -27.81 -11.86
N VAL A 243 -9.07 -28.09 -10.92
CA VAL A 243 -8.62 -29.44 -10.60
C VAL A 243 -9.77 -30.38 -10.19
N PRO A 244 -10.73 -30.01 -9.31
CA PRO A 244 -11.89 -30.84 -8.97
C PRO A 244 -12.79 -31.15 -10.17
N VAL A 245 -13.03 -30.16 -11.02
CA VAL A 245 -13.87 -30.30 -12.22
C VAL A 245 -13.22 -31.26 -13.20
N LEU A 246 -11.92 -31.07 -13.47
CA LEU A 246 -11.14 -31.94 -14.36
C LEU A 246 -11.03 -33.35 -13.78
N GLY A 247 -10.81 -33.48 -12.46
CA GLY A 247 -10.80 -34.75 -11.75
C GLY A 247 -12.13 -35.50 -11.86
N GLY A 248 -13.26 -34.79 -11.77
CA GLY A 248 -14.59 -35.36 -11.95
C GLY A 248 -14.85 -35.85 -13.39
N LEU A 249 -14.42 -35.08 -14.38
CA LEU A 249 -14.51 -35.47 -15.80
C LEU A 249 -13.64 -36.71 -16.10
N LEU A 250 -12.40 -36.72 -15.63
CA LEU A 250 -11.47 -37.84 -15.81
C LEU A 250 -11.92 -39.10 -15.06
N TYR A 251 -12.59 -38.93 -13.91
CA TYR A 251 -13.19 -40.05 -13.17
C TYR A 251 -14.30 -40.72 -13.99
N ARG A 252 -15.14 -39.94 -14.68
CA ARG A 252 -16.20 -40.48 -15.55
C ARG A 252 -15.63 -41.30 -16.71
N THR A 253 -14.45 -40.95 -17.22
CA THR A 253 -13.77 -41.71 -18.29
C THR A 253 -12.99 -42.92 -17.78
N GLY A 254 -12.94 -43.16 -16.47
CA GLY A 254 -12.19 -44.28 -15.87
C GLY A 254 -10.67 -44.11 -15.87
N LEU A 255 -10.17 -42.94 -16.25
CA LEU A 255 -8.73 -42.66 -16.42
C LEU A 255 -8.02 -42.36 -15.08
N THR A 256 -8.75 -41.94 -14.05
CA THR A 256 -8.15 -41.57 -12.76
C THR A 256 -7.77 -42.76 -11.88
N GLY A 257 -8.32 -43.95 -12.14
CA GLY A 257 -8.06 -45.14 -11.33
C GLY A 257 -8.58 -45.10 -9.88
N LEU A 258 -9.35 -44.07 -9.50
CA LEU A 258 -9.90 -43.93 -8.14
C LEU A 258 -11.03 -44.93 -7.90
N SER A 259 -10.98 -45.64 -6.78
CA SER A 259 -12.04 -46.60 -6.40
C SER A 259 -13.29 -45.93 -5.80
N SER A 260 -13.16 -44.68 -5.31
CA SER A 260 -14.21 -43.96 -4.59
C SER A 260 -14.45 -42.55 -5.14
N ARG A 261 -15.69 -42.05 -5.02
CA ARG A 261 -16.10 -40.67 -5.36
C ARG A 261 -15.83 -39.67 -4.22
N VAL A 262 -15.50 -40.16 -3.03
CA VAL A 262 -15.32 -39.33 -1.82
C VAL A 262 -14.28 -38.22 -2.01
N PRO A 263 -13.10 -38.45 -2.62
CA PRO A 263 -12.11 -37.39 -2.84
C PRO A 263 -12.64 -36.21 -3.69
N LEU A 264 -13.51 -36.49 -4.66
CA LEU A 264 -14.12 -35.46 -5.52
C LEU A 264 -15.19 -34.65 -4.79
N LEU A 265 -15.95 -35.28 -3.90
CA LEU A 265 -16.92 -34.58 -3.06
C LEU A 265 -16.21 -33.68 -2.04
N ILE A 266 -15.13 -34.17 -1.42
CA ILE A 266 -14.32 -33.38 -0.49
C ILE A 266 -13.68 -32.20 -1.22
N SER A 267 -13.12 -32.40 -2.42
CA SER A 267 -12.51 -31.31 -3.17
C SER A 267 -13.53 -30.24 -3.56
N PHE A 268 -14.74 -30.63 -3.99
CA PHE A 268 -15.83 -29.70 -4.30
C PHE A 268 -16.30 -28.91 -3.06
N LEU A 269 -16.45 -29.57 -1.91
CA LEU A 269 -16.77 -28.89 -0.65
C LEU A 269 -15.66 -27.92 -0.24
N LEU A 270 -14.39 -28.28 -0.47
CA LEU A 270 -13.29 -27.38 -0.17
C LEU A 270 -13.25 -26.18 -1.10
N THR A 271 -13.62 -26.34 -2.38
CA THR A 271 -13.79 -25.21 -3.31
C THR A 271 -14.85 -24.22 -2.79
N CYS A 272 -15.99 -24.71 -2.29
CA CYS A 272 -16.98 -23.84 -1.65
C CYS A 272 -16.41 -23.14 -0.40
N ALA A 273 -15.61 -23.83 0.42
CA ALA A 273 -14.94 -23.23 1.56
C ALA A 273 -13.91 -22.16 1.16
N MET A 274 -13.25 -22.32 -0.01
CA MET A 274 -12.33 -21.33 -0.56
C MET A 274 -13.03 -20.02 -0.95
N ASP A 275 -14.26 -20.09 -1.43
CA ASP A 275 -15.04 -18.88 -1.72
C ASP A 275 -15.35 -18.07 -0.44
N PHE A 276 -15.53 -18.75 0.69
CA PHE A 276 -15.64 -18.07 2.00
C PHE A 276 -14.31 -17.48 2.46
N THR A 277 -13.18 -18.17 2.26
CA THR A 277 -11.87 -17.61 2.63
C THR A 277 -11.51 -16.40 1.78
N ARG A 278 -11.87 -16.38 0.49
CA ARG A 278 -11.71 -15.22 -0.41
C ARG A 278 -12.33 -13.94 0.15
N GLN A 279 -13.44 -14.02 0.89
CA GLN A 279 -14.06 -12.84 1.49
C GLN A 279 -13.23 -12.22 2.63
N LYS A 280 -12.33 -12.99 3.25
CA LYS A 280 -11.47 -12.54 4.37
C LYS A 280 -10.03 -12.25 3.94
N LEU A 281 -9.62 -12.70 2.76
CA LEU A 281 -8.31 -12.37 2.16
C LEU A 281 -8.02 -10.86 2.10
N PRO A 282 -8.99 -9.96 1.86
CA PRO A 282 -8.75 -8.52 1.77
C PRO A 282 -8.17 -7.81 3.00
N VAL A 283 -8.17 -8.43 4.18
CA VAL A 283 -7.48 -7.84 5.35
C VAL A 283 -6.08 -8.43 5.50
N PHE A 284 -5.96 -9.71 5.19
CA PHE A 284 -4.74 -10.48 5.37
C PHE A 284 -3.68 -10.16 4.31
N GLU A 285 -4.06 -10.00 3.05
CA GLU A 285 -3.13 -9.60 1.98
C GLU A 285 -2.51 -8.22 2.28
N ARG A 286 -3.24 -7.31 2.94
CA ARG A 286 -2.73 -5.95 3.27
C ARG A 286 -1.53 -6.09 4.15
N ARG A 287 -1.71 -6.93 5.16
CA ARG A 287 -0.75 -7.12 6.22
C ARG A 287 0.51 -7.78 5.70
N ILE A 288 0.37 -8.71 4.76
CA ILE A 288 1.51 -9.31 4.07
C ILE A 288 2.20 -8.27 3.20
N CYS A 289 1.46 -7.41 2.50
CA CYS A 289 2.04 -6.36 1.68
C CYS A 289 2.79 -5.32 2.51
N GLU A 290 2.27 -4.92 3.67
CA GLU A 290 2.99 -4.05 4.62
C GLU A 290 4.34 -4.65 5.04
N LEU A 291 4.35 -5.94 5.39
CA LEU A 291 5.59 -6.65 5.72
C LEU A 291 6.53 -6.79 4.52
N HIS A 292 5.97 -6.95 3.33
CA HIS A 292 6.74 -7.05 2.10
C HIS A 292 7.43 -5.74 1.76
N VAL A 293 6.69 -4.63 1.77
CA VAL A 293 7.22 -3.28 1.56
C VAL A 293 8.34 -2.99 2.55
N LYS A 294 8.15 -3.31 3.84
CA LYS A 294 9.22 -3.17 4.85
C LYS A 294 10.44 -4.03 4.49
N ALA A 295 10.24 -5.30 4.15
CA ALA A 295 11.34 -6.18 3.78
C ALA A 295 12.10 -5.71 2.52
N ILE A 296 11.42 -5.04 1.57
CA ILE A 296 12.07 -4.41 0.41
C ILE A 296 12.96 -3.24 0.86
N MET A 297 12.43 -2.39 1.75
CA MET A 297 13.17 -1.23 2.27
C MET A 297 14.39 -1.64 3.10
N ASP A 298 14.27 -2.74 3.87
CA ASP A 298 15.37 -3.30 4.66
C ASP A 298 16.39 -4.09 3.80
N GLY A 299 16.19 -4.20 2.48
CA GLY A 299 17.05 -4.99 1.60
C GLY A 299 16.94 -6.51 1.77
N ASN A 300 15.92 -6.99 2.48
CA ASN A 300 15.68 -8.40 2.79
C ASN A 300 14.86 -9.14 1.73
N ALA A 301 14.38 -8.44 0.69
CA ALA A 301 13.64 -9.03 -0.42
C ALA A 301 14.60 -9.64 -1.45
N ARG A 302 14.29 -10.85 -1.93
CA ARG A 302 15.14 -11.60 -2.88
C ARG A 302 14.44 -11.74 -4.22
N ARG A 303 15.21 -11.77 -5.32
CA ARG A 303 14.66 -12.16 -6.63
C ARG A 303 14.26 -13.63 -6.56
N CYS A 304 13.01 -13.91 -6.95
CA CYS A 304 12.53 -15.28 -7.00
C CYS A 304 13.11 -15.99 -8.23
N VAL A 305 13.88 -17.06 -8.02
CA VAL A 305 14.53 -17.84 -9.09
C VAL A 305 13.50 -18.60 -9.95
N CYS A 306 12.29 -18.80 -9.44
CA CYS A 306 11.27 -19.65 -10.06
C CYS A 306 10.41 -18.92 -11.10
N GLY A 307 10.59 -17.60 -11.30
CA GLY A 307 9.77 -16.78 -12.18
C GLY A 307 10.42 -16.49 -13.53
N ARG A 308 9.64 -16.55 -14.61
CA ARG A 308 10.06 -16.12 -15.96
C ARG A 308 10.29 -14.60 -16.08
N ASN A 309 9.92 -13.84 -15.05
CA ASN A 309 10.04 -12.38 -14.98
C ASN A 309 11.16 -12.00 -14.00
N GLU A 310 12.31 -11.57 -14.52
CA GLU A 310 13.50 -11.21 -13.74
C GLU A 310 13.29 -10.05 -12.74
N ARG A 311 12.14 -9.35 -12.84
CA ARG A 311 11.78 -8.21 -11.96
C ARG A 311 11.05 -8.61 -10.69
N GLN A 312 10.78 -9.90 -10.46
CA GLN A 312 9.92 -10.31 -9.36
C GLN A 312 10.71 -10.45 -8.05
N LEU A 313 10.67 -9.39 -7.24
CA LEU A 313 11.15 -9.41 -5.86
C LEU A 313 10.09 -10.08 -4.97
N MET A 314 10.52 -11.00 -4.13
CA MET A 314 9.66 -11.64 -3.13
C MET A 314 10.37 -11.64 -1.79
N SER A 315 9.64 -11.25 -0.75
CA SER A 315 10.14 -11.33 0.63
C SER A 315 9.67 -12.63 1.29
N ALA A 316 10.36 -13.02 2.37
CA ALA A 316 9.98 -14.16 3.20
C ALA A 316 8.48 -14.17 3.60
N PRO A 317 7.85 -13.06 4.05
CA PRO A 317 6.43 -13.08 4.41
C PRO A 317 5.50 -13.33 3.22
N GLN A 318 5.78 -12.79 2.03
CA GLN A 318 4.99 -13.10 0.83
C GLN A 318 5.13 -14.58 0.43
N ILE A 319 6.36 -15.12 0.44
CA ILE A 319 6.59 -16.52 0.12
C ILE A 319 5.86 -17.41 1.12
N ALA A 320 6.02 -17.15 2.43
CA ALA A 320 5.35 -17.89 3.49
C ALA A 320 3.83 -17.85 3.36
N ALA A 321 3.25 -16.69 3.02
CA ALA A 321 1.83 -16.55 2.77
C ALA A 321 1.36 -17.40 1.58
N ILE A 322 2.01 -17.27 0.42
CA ILE A 322 1.64 -18.03 -0.79
C ILE A 322 1.80 -19.53 -0.56
N MET A 323 2.89 -19.95 0.10
CA MET A 323 3.10 -21.35 0.45
C MET A 323 2.06 -21.85 1.44
N SER A 324 1.67 -21.05 2.44
CA SER A 324 0.62 -21.43 3.39
C SER A 324 -0.73 -21.63 2.69
N VAL A 325 -1.08 -20.73 1.77
CA VAL A 325 -2.28 -20.88 0.94
C VAL A 325 -2.19 -22.14 0.08
N ALA A 326 -1.10 -22.31 -0.68
CA ALA A 326 -0.89 -23.48 -1.54
C ALA A 326 -0.97 -24.79 -0.74
N LEU A 327 -0.43 -24.81 0.47
CA LEU A 327 -0.55 -25.94 1.37
C LEU A 327 -2.04 -26.19 1.69
N VAL A 328 -2.75 -25.22 2.26
CA VAL A 328 -4.17 -25.41 2.61
C VAL A 328 -5.00 -25.92 1.43
N LEU A 329 -4.71 -25.46 0.20
CA LEU A 329 -5.37 -25.91 -1.03
C LEU A 329 -5.03 -27.36 -1.43
N LEU A 330 -3.87 -27.87 -1.05
CA LEU A 330 -3.43 -29.23 -1.33
C LEU A 330 -3.96 -30.27 -0.32
N LEU A 331 -4.37 -29.85 0.89
CA LEU A 331 -4.89 -30.75 1.93
C LEU A 331 -5.96 -31.75 1.44
N PRO A 332 -7.01 -31.34 0.69
CA PRO A 332 -8.06 -32.26 0.25
C PRO A 332 -7.53 -33.38 -0.65
N TYR A 333 -6.54 -33.05 -1.47
CA TYR A 333 -5.93 -33.99 -2.40
C TYR A 333 -5.06 -34.99 -1.65
N VAL A 334 -4.30 -34.52 -0.65
CA VAL A 334 -3.51 -35.40 0.21
C VAL A 334 -4.42 -36.36 0.99
N PHE A 335 -5.50 -35.85 1.60
CA PHE A 335 -6.48 -36.68 2.31
C PHE A 335 -7.22 -37.64 1.37
N GLY A 336 -7.56 -37.19 0.16
CA GLY A 336 -8.19 -38.02 -0.87
C GLY A 336 -7.31 -39.19 -1.30
N ILE A 337 -6.00 -38.98 -1.41
CA ILE A 337 -5.01 -40.03 -1.73
C ILE A 337 -4.82 -41.00 -0.55
N GLU A 338 -4.81 -40.50 0.69
CA GLU A 338 -4.58 -41.34 1.87
C GLU A 338 -5.70 -42.39 2.08
N MET A 339 -6.94 -42.03 1.73
CA MET A 339 -8.10 -42.94 1.78
C MET A 339 -7.94 -44.17 0.85
N ASP A 340 -7.02 -44.14 -0.13
CA ASP A 340 -6.75 -45.23 -1.08
C ASP A 340 -5.49 -46.08 -0.72
N ARG A 341 -5.10 -46.15 0.57
CA ARG A 341 -3.99 -46.98 1.12
C ARG A 341 -2.56 -46.56 0.76
N PHE A 342 -2.23 -45.27 0.76
CA PHE A 342 -0.83 -44.83 0.76
C PHE A 342 -0.27 -44.57 2.17
N ARG A 343 1.05 -44.74 2.33
CA ARG A 343 1.79 -44.74 3.61
C ARG A 343 1.64 -43.43 4.38
N SER A 344 1.27 -43.52 5.65
CA SER A 344 1.12 -42.45 6.66
C SER A 344 2.34 -41.52 6.85
N SER A 345 3.48 -41.84 6.24
CA SER A 345 4.69 -41.01 6.26
C SER A 345 4.60 -39.74 5.40
N LEU A 346 3.78 -39.74 4.33
CA LEU A 346 3.62 -38.53 3.49
C LEU A 346 2.73 -37.50 4.17
N LEU A 347 1.62 -37.94 4.78
CA LEU A 347 0.73 -37.05 5.53
C LEU A 347 1.45 -36.39 6.71
N SER A 348 2.25 -37.14 7.47
CA SER A 348 3.01 -36.58 8.59
C SER A 348 4.07 -35.57 8.16
N CYS A 349 4.78 -35.83 7.05
CA CYS A 349 5.72 -34.88 6.45
C CYS A 349 5.00 -33.59 6.02
N TRP A 350 3.84 -33.76 5.39
CA TRP A 350 3.02 -32.67 4.88
C TRP A 350 2.45 -31.81 6.03
N LEU A 351 1.94 -32.44 7.08
CA LEU A 351 1.47 -31.77 8.31
C LEU A 351 2.61 -31.03 9.00
N GLY A 352 3.81 -31.60 9.00
CA GLY A 352 5.03 -30.96 9.51
C GLY A 352 5.37 -29.67 8.75
N LEU A 353 5.36 -29.70 7.41
CA LEU A 353 5.58 -28.51 6.58
C LEU A 353 4.50 -27.44 6.83
N ALA A 354 3.22 -27.83 6.81
CA ALA A 354 2.11 -26.93 7.09
C ALA A 354 2.23 -26.27 8.46
N CYS A 355 2.60 -27.03 9.50
CA CYS A 355 2.83 -26.51 10.84
C CYS A 355 3.97 -25.47 10.85
N VAL A 356 5.12 -25.78 10.24
CA VAL A 356 6.26 -24.85 10.17
C VAL A 356 5.89 -23.55 9.46
N PHE A 357 5.23 -23.61 8.30
CA PHE A 357 4.82 -22.41 7.58
C PHE A 357 3.76 -21.62 8.32
N THR A 358 2.82 -22.30 8.98
CA THR A 358 1.79 -21.63 9.81
C THR A 358 2.44 -20.91 10.99
N VAL A 359 3.37 -21.55 11.70
CA VAL A 359 4.10 -20.93 12.81
C VAL A 359 4.91 -19.73 12.32
N GLN A 360 5.63 -19.87 11.20
CA GLN A 360 6.37 -18.75 10.62
C GLN A 360 5.45 -17.59 10.25
N LEU A 361 4.34 -17.86 9.59
CA LEU A 361 3.35 -16.86 9.23
C LEU A 361 2.77 -16.15 10.46
N VAL A 362 2.40 -16.90 11.50
CA VAL A 362 1.89 -16.33 12.76
C VAL A 362 2.95 -15.46 13.44
N MET A 363 4.20 -15.91 13.51
CA MET A 363 5.30 -15.12 14.08
C MET A 363 5.52 -13.82 13.30
N PHE A 364 5.44 -13.86 11.97
CA PHE A 364 5.48 -12.66 11.14
C PHE A 364 4.31 -11.72 11.45
N LEU A 365 3.08 -12.24 11.52
CA LEU A 365 1.89 -11.44 11.84
C LEU A 365 1.96 -10.82 13.24
N LEU A 366 2.50 -11.51 14.24
CA LEU A 366 2.63 -10.97 15.60
C LEU A 366 3.62 -9.79 15.64
N ASN A 367 4.72 -9.86 14.87
CA ASN A 367 5.68 -8.75 14.76
C ASN A 367 5.14 -7.52 14.01
N THR A 368 3.98 -7.62 13.34
CA THR A 368 3.46 -6.51 12.52
C THR A 368 2.90 -5.32 13.30
N ARG A 369 2.48 -5.48 14.58
CA ARG A 369 1.91 -4.34 15.33
C ARG A 369 2.89 -3.18 15.43
N ALA A 370 4.17 -3.49 15.64
CA ALA A 370 5.25 -2.51 15.62
C ALA A 370 5.42 -1.84 14.25
N VAL A 371 5.24 -2.58 13.15
CA VAL A 371 5.44 -2.09 11.78
C VAL A 371 4.38 -1.07 11.36
N HIS A 372 3.12 -1.34 11.67
CA HIS A 372 2.06 -0.37 11.37
C HIS A 372 2.24 0.90 12.19
N GLU A 373 2.63 0.81 13.46
CA GLU A 373 2.96 1.98 14.27
C GLU A 373 4.16 2.75 13.70
N GLU A 374 5.18 2.05 13.19
CA GLU A 374 6.40 2.62 12.60
C GLU A 374 6.19 3.27 11.23
N PHE A 375 5.17 2.94 10.44
CA PHE A 375 5.02 3.51 9.09
C PHE A 375 3.68 4.23 8.83
N SER A 376 2.61 3.89 9.56
CA SER A 376 1.31 4.57 9.38
C SER A 376 1.26 5.95 10.06
N GLY A 377 2.12 6.19 11.07
CA GLY A 377 2.02 7.39 11.91
C GLY A 377 0.75 7.47 12.76
N VAL A 378 -0.10 6.44 12.77
CA VAL A 378 -1.41 6.42 13.46
C VAL A 378 -1.28 6.11 14.98
N GLY A 379 -0.08 5.82 15.49
CA GLY A 379 0.11 5.33 16.86
C GLY A 379 0.62 6.31 17.91
N GLN A 380 1.27 7.42 17.54
CA GLN A 380 1.90 8.28 18.54
C GLN A 380 0.96 9.39 19.03
N LYS A 381 0.22 9.10 20.11
CA LYS A 381 -0.27 10.15 20.99
C LYS A 381 0.94 10.90 21.55
N LEU A 382 1.16 12.12 21.06
CA LEU A 382 2.12 13.06 21.62
C LEU A 382 1.91 13.15 23.13
N SER A 383 2.92 12.72 23.90
CA SER A 383 3.06 13.11 25.30
C SER A 383 3.13 14.64 25.35
N PRO A 384 2.30 15.33 26.15
CA PRO A 384 2.35 16.78 26.30
C PRO A 384 3.56 17.16 27.15
N LYS A 385 4.76 17.04 26.59
CA LYS A 385 5.99 17.57 27.18
C LYS A 385 6.73 18.34 26.12
N HIS A 386 6.25 19.58 25.92
CA HIS A 386 6.95 20.79 25.47
C HIS A 386 5.96 21.64 24.69
N ARG A 387 5.16 22.37 25.47
CA ARG A 387 4.52 23.61 25.04
C ARG A 387 5.32 24.77 25.58
#